data_AF-G3WPX2-F1
#
_entry.id   AF-G3WPX2-F1
#
_cell.length_a   1.000
_cell.length_b   1.000
_cell.length_c   1.000
_cell.angle_alpha   90.00
_cell.angle_beta   90.00
_cell.angle_gamma   90.00
#
_symmetry.space_group_name_H-M   'P 1'
#
loop_
_entity.id
_entity.type
_entity.pdbx_description
1 polymer ?
#
loop_
_entity_poly.entity_id
_entity_poly.type
_entity_poly.pdbx_seq_one_letter_code
_entity_poly.pdbx_strand_id
1 'polypeptide(L)'
;MAAPPGEYFSVGSQVSCRTCQEQRLQGEVVAFDYQSKMLALKCPSSSGKPNHADILLINLQFVSEIEIINDRTETPPPLASLNVSKLASKARTEKEEKLSQAYAISAGVSLEGQQLFQTIHKTIKDCKWQEKNIVVMEEVVIAPPYQVENCKGKEGSALSHVRKITDVLDAPPLTSRNHVLPGVGRDWAQFPVGREKPAVPEACVPVPPSPFPARPRCSLRSEIEVEPGCRLSFPKMAAGPGRRRRLLQLLMQFGSVLLTRCPFWGCFCQLMLYAERADARRKPDIPVPYLYFDMGAAVLCASFMSFGVKRRWFALGAALQLAVSTYAAYIGGYVHYGDWLKVRMYSRIIAIIGGFLVLASGAGELYRQKPRSRSLQSTGQVFLGIYLICVAYSLQHSKEDRLAYLNHIPGGELTLQLLFILYGILALAFLSGYYVALAAQILAVLLPLIILLIDGNIIYWHNTRRVEFWNQMKLIGENVGIFGAAVILATDG
;
A
#
# COMPACT_ATOMS: atom_id res chain seq x y z
N MET A 1 -13.26 -26.26 30.56
CA MET A 1 -11.90 -25.79 30.89
C MET A 1 -11.89 -24.31 30.57
N ALA A 2 -11.67 -23.44 31.56
CA ALA A 2 -11.75 -21.98 31.36
C ALA A 2 -10.67 -21.49 30.39
N ALA A 3 -10.97 -20.43 29.64
CA ALA A 3 -10.03 -19.81 28.71
C ALA A 3 -8.69 -19.49 29.43
N PRO A 4 -7.53 -19.70 28.78
CA PRO A 4 -6.25 -19.39 29.38
C PRO A 4 -6.17 -17.90 29.76
N PRO A 5 -5.47 -17.56 30.86
CA PRO A 5 -5.41 -16.19 31.37
C PRO A 5 -4.82 -15.26 30.31
N GLY A 6 -5.67 -14.44 29.69
CA GLY A 6 -5.32 -13.53 28.60
C GLY A 6 -6.27 -13.54 27.40
N GLU A 7 -7.15 -14.54 27.28
CA GLU A 7 -8.19 -14.55 26.25
C GLU A 7 -9.48 -13.88 26.76
N TYR A 8 -9.90 -12.81 26.10
CA TYR A 8 -11.12 -12.08 26.46
C TYR A 8 -12.40 -12.74 25.91
N PHE A 9 -12.28 -13.57 24.87
CA PHE A 9 -13.40 -14.22 24.19
C PHE A 9 -13.04 -15.64 23.74
N SER A 10 -13.90 -16.60 24.06
CA SER A 10 -13.79 -17.97 23.53
C SER A 10 -14.44 -18.04 22.14
N VAL A 11 -13.78 -18.69 21.17
CA VAL A 11 -14.35 -18.92 19.84
C VAL A 11 -15.60 -19.82 19.98
N GLY A 12 -16.70 -19.39 19.38
CA GLY A 12 -18.01 -20.03 19.46
C GLY A 12 -18.90 -19.52 20.60
N SER A 13 -18.41 -18.64 21.48
CA SER A 13 -19.24 -17.99 22.48
C SER A 13 -20.20 -16.99 21.82
N GLN A 14 -21.38 -16.83 22.41
CA GLN A 14 -22.35 -15.84 21.98
C GLN A 14 -22.15 -14.55 22.76
N VAL A 15 -21.94 -13.44 22.05
CA VAL A 15 -21.67 -12.13 22.66
C VAL A 15 -22.61 -11.08 22.11
N SER A 16 -22.88 -10.07 22.94
CA SER A 16 -23.59 -8.85 22.60
C SER A 16 -22.65 -7.66 22.79
N CYS A 17 -22.48 -6.87 21.74
CA CYS A 17 -21.67 -5.66 21.75
C CYS A 17 -22.57 -4.44 21.58
N ARG A 18 -22.40 -3.45 22.44
CA ARG A 18 -23.04 -2.14 22.32
C ARG A 18 -22.05 -1.17 21.68
N THR A 19 -22.41 -0.62 20.54
CA THR A 19 -21.59 0.38 19.86
C THR A 19 -21.69 1.74 20.56
N CYS A 20 -20.76 2.65 20.27
CA CYS A 20 -20.84 4.05 20.72
C CYS A 20 -22.07 4.82 20.20
N GLN A 21 -22.81 4.27 19.23
CA GLN A 21 -24.07 4.80 18.72
C GLN A 21 -25.29 4.09 19.34
N GLU A 22 -25.12 3.39 20.45
CA GLU A 22 -26.20 2.70 21.16
C GLU A 22 -26.84 1.52 20.39
N GLN A 23 -26.27 1.13 19.25
CA GLN A 23 -26.69 -0.06 18.51
C GLN A 23 -26.13 -1.32 19.16
N ARG A 24 -26.99 -2.30 19.42
CA ARG A 24 -26.60 -3.65 19.89
C ARG A 24 -26.38 -4.60 18.72
N LEU A 25 -25.24 -5.27 18.71
CA LEU A 25 -24.85 -6.28 17.74
C LEU A 25 -24.61 -7.59 18.47
N GLN A 26 -25.35 -8.64 18.09
CA GLN A 26 -25.26 -9.95 18.73
C GLN A 26 -24.86 -11.02 17.72
N GLY A 27 -23.91 -11.88 18.10
CA GLY A 27 -23.46 -12.95 17.23
C GLY A 27 -22.57 -13.98 17.93
N GLU A 28 -22.24 -15.03 17.20
CA GLU A 28 -21.27 -16.06 17.60
C GLU A 28 -19.86 -15.56 17.28
N VAL A 29 -18.93 -15.64 18.23
CA VAL A 29 -17.52 -15.27 18.03
C VAL A 29 -16.85 -16.25 17.08
N VAL A 30 -16.41 -15.78 15.93
CA VAL A 30 -15.68 -16.60 14.93
C VAL A 30 -14.17 -16.50 15.13
N ALA A 31 -13.69 -15.28 15.38
CA ALA A 31 -12.28 -14.99 15.55
C ALA A 31 -12.10 -13.68 16.31
N PHE A 32 -10.95 -13.55 16.97
CA PHE A 32 -10.53 -12.31 17.60
C PHE A 32 -9.06 -12.05 17.27
N ASP A 33 -8.75 -10.84 16.79
CA ASP A 33 -7.37 -10.39 16.62
C ASP A 33 -6.97 -9.47 17.78
N TYR A 34 -6.04 -9.96 18.60
CA TYR A 34 -5.54 -9.27 19.77
C TYR A 34 -4.82 -7.95 19.43
N GLN A 35 -4.08 -7.91 18.31
CA GLN A 35 -3.27 -6.73 17.97
C GLN A 35 -4.14 -5.56 17.52
N SER A 36 -5.07 -5.80 16.60
CA SER A 36 -5.97 -4.75 16.10
C SER A 36 -7.23 -4.57 16.95
N LYS A 37 -7.44 -5.40 17.97
CA LYS A 37 -8.66 -5.44 18.80
C LYS A 37 -9.91 -5.58 17.95
N MET A 38 -9.85 -6.46 16.94
CA MET A 38 -10.94 -6.72 16.01
C MET A 38 -11.64 -8.02 16.37
N LEU A 39 -12.96 -7.95 16.56
CA LEU A 39 -13.82 -9.09 16.87
C LEU A 39 -14.65 -9.45 15.63
N ALA A 40 -14.57 -10.70 15.18
CA ALA A 40 -15.39 -11.21 14.09
C ALA A 40 -16.61 -11.97 14.66
N LEU A 41 -17.80 -11.45 14.39
CA LEU A 41 -19.07 -12.06 14.79
C LEU A 41 -19.79 -12.65 13.59
N LYS A 42 -20.32 -13.86 13.76
CA LYS A 42 -21.29 -14.47 12.86
C LYS A 42 -22.69 -14.20 13.37
N CYS A 43 -23.43 -13.43 12.60
CA CYS A 43 -24.82 -13.06 12.88
C CYS A 43 -25.77 -13.84 11.96
N PRO A 44 -27.05 -13.99 12.35
CA PRO A 44 -28.09 -14.48 11.47
C PRO A 44 -28.13 -13.66 10.16
N SER A 45 -28.36 -14.34 9.04
CA SER A 45 -28.38 -13.69 7.72
C SER A 45 -29.51 -12.67 7.62
N SER A 46 -29.16 -11.41 7.33
CA SER A 46 -30.09 -10.35 6.93
C SER A 46 -30.95 -10.70 5.71
N SER A 47 -30.46 -11.59 4.83
CA SER A 47 -31.20 -12.06 3.65
C SER A 47 -32.24 -13.15 3.93
N GLY A 48 -32.39 -13.60 5.18
CA GLY A 48 -33.33 -14.65 5.58
C GLY A 48 -33.03 -16.07 5.06
N LYS A 49 -31.96 -16.25 4.26
CA LYS A 49 -31.58 -17.56 3.72
C LYS A 49 -30.92 -18.43 4.80
N PRO A 50 -31.36 -19.69 5.00
CA PRO A 50 -30.89 -20.54 6.10
C PRO A 50 -29.41 -20.92 6.01
N ASN A 51 -28.84 -20.97 4.80
CA ASN A 51 -27.43 -21.33 4.56
C ASN A 51 -26.49 -20.13 4.47
N HIS A 52 -26.97 -18.92 4.80
CA HIS A 52 -26.15 -17.71 4.78
C HIS A 52 -26.00 -17.19 6.21
N ALA A 53 -24.88 -16.51 6.47
CA ALA A 53 -24.65 -15.81 7.72
C ALA A 53 -23.91 -14.51 7.41
N ASP A 54 -24.21 -13.49 8.21
CA ASP A 54 -23.56 -12.20 8.07
C ASP A 54 -22.32 -12.19 8.97
N ILE A 55 -21.15 -11.90 8.40
CA ILE A 55 -19.91 -11.80 9.15
C ILE A 55 -19.62 -10.31 9.42
N LEU A 56 -19.71 -9.91 10.68
CA LEU A 56 -19.42 -8.55 11.13
C LEU A 56 -18.03 -8.49 11.74
N LEU A 57 -17.23 -7.52 11.28
CA LEU A 57 -15.93 -7.21 11.86
C LEU A 57 -16.06 -5.95 12.71
N ILE A 58 -15.95 -6.11 14.02
CA ILE A 58 -16.18 -5.05 15.01
C ILE A 58 -14.84 -4.62 15.60
N ASN A 59 -14.51 -3.34 15.47
CA ASN A 59 -13.38 -2.76 16.19
C ASN A 59 -13.82 -2.44 17.63
N LEU A 60 -13.22 -3.13 18.60
CA LEU A 60 -13.58 -2.98 20.01
C LEU A 60 -13.26 -1.60 20.58
N GLN A 61 -12.44 -0.78 19.91
CA GLN A 61 -12.22 0.62 20.32
C GLN A 61 -13.49 1.48 20.22
N PHE A 62 -14.47 1.07 19.40
CA PHE A 62 -15.73 1.79 19.21
C PHE A 62 -16.93 1.08 19.84
N VAL A 63 -16.66 0.13 20.73
CA VAL A 63 -17.65 -0.61 21.50
C VAL A 63 -17.65 -0.05 22.92
N SER A 64 -18.81 0.42 23.37
CA SER A 64 -18.98 0.98 24.71
C SER A 64 -19.09 -0.11 25.78
N GLU A 65 -19.69 -1.26 25.43
CA GLU A 65 -19.98 -2.34 26.37
C GLU A 65 -20.03 -3.69 25.64
N ILE A 66 -19.53 -4.74 26.29
CA ILE A 66 -19.55 -6.11 25.76
C ILE A 66 -20.06 -7.04 26.86
N GLU A 67 -21.07 -7.83 26.50
CA GLU A 67 -21.68 -8.84 27.36
C GLU A 67 -21.52 -10.22 26.73
N ILE A 68 -21.03 -11.19 27.49
CA ILE A 68 -21.00 -12.60 27.08
C ILE A 68 -22.35 -13.20 27.47
N ILE A 69 -23.16 -13.54 26.45
CA ILE A 69 -24.50 -14.11 26.64
C ILE A 69 -24.40 -15.60 26.94
N ASN A 70 -23.55 -16.30 26.19
CA ASN A 70 -23.33 -17.73 26.38
C ASN A 70 -21.86 -18.04 26.12
N ASP A 71 -21.18 -18.59 27.13
CA ASP A 71 -19.78 -18.98 26.99
C ASP A 71 -19.69 -20.45 26.55
N ARG A 72 -19.11 -20.68 25.38
CA ARG A 72 -19.00 -22.03 24.82
C ARG A 72 -17.84 -22.76 25.49
N THR A 73 -18.13 -23.85 26.18
CA THR A 73 -17.14 -24.68 26.90
C THR A 73 -16.62 -25.87 26.08
N GLU A 74 -17.20 -26.14 24.92
CA GLU A 74 -16.82 -27.21 23.99
C GLU A 74 -15.82 -26.72 22.94
N THR A 75 -14.93 -27.62 22.51
CA THR A 75 -13.97 -27.33 21.44
C THR A 75 -14.71 -27.12 20.11
N PRO A 76 -14.46 -26.02 19.38
CA PRO A 76 -15.10 -25.79 18.10
C PRO A 76 -14.70 -26.88 17.08
N PRO A 77 -15.57 -27.18 16.11
CA PRO A 77 -15.27 -28.16 15.07
C PRO A 77 -14.01 -27.75 14.29
N PRO A 78 -13.19 -28.71 13.84
CA PRO A 78 -11.99 -28.41 13.09
C PRO A 78 -12.35 -27.65 11.81
N LEU A 79 -11.53 -26.65 11.49
CA LEU A 79 -11.72 -25.83 10.29
C LEU A 79 -11.70 -26.72 9.05
N ALA A 80 -12.61 -26.45 8.11
CA ALA A 80 -12.61 -27.11 6.82
C ALA A 80 -11.27 -26.87 6.12
N SER A 81 -10.68 -27.94 5.57
CA SER A 81 -9.42 -27.83 4.85
C SER A 81 -9.59 -26.97 3.59
N LEU A 82 -8.74 -25.95 3.49
CA LEU A 82 -8.78 -25.01 2.38
C LEU A 82 -8.11 -25.66 1.16
N ASN A 83 -8.84 -25.81 0.05
CA ASN A 83 -8.26 -26.31 -1.19
C ASN A 83 -7.49 -25.18 -1.91
N VAL A 84 -6.19 -25.06 -1.59
CA VAL A 84 -5.33 -23.99 -2.09
C VAL A 84 -5.19 -24.02 -3.62
N SER A 85 -5.20 -25.20 -4.24
CA SER A 85 -5.09 -25.32 -5.70
C SER A 85 -6.34 -24.78 -6.40
N LYS A 86 -7.54 -25.03 -5.87
CA LYS A 86 -8.80 -24.49 -6.36
C LYS A 86 -8.90 -22.97 -6.17
N LEU A 87 -8.34 -22.44 -5.09
CA LEU A 87 -8.28 -20.98 -4.88
C LEU A 87 -7.28 -20.31 -5.84
N ALA A 88 -6.11 -20.91 -6.03
CA ALA A 88 -5.11 -20.43 -6.97
C ALA A 88 -5.63 -20.44 -8.41
N SER A 89 -6.37 -21.47 -8.81
CA SER A 89 -7.00 -21.53 -10.14
C SER A 89 -8.06 -20.45 -10.29
N LYS A 90 -8.97 -20.28 -9.33
CA LYS A 90 -9.96 -19.19 -9.32
C LYS A 90 -9.31 -17.81 -9.42
N ALA A 91 -8.25 -17.56 -8.66
CA ALA A 91 -7.54 -16.29 -8.69
C ALA A 91 -6.86 -16.01 -10.05
N ARG A 92 -6.35 -17.06 -10.71
CA ARG A 92 -5.79 -16.94 -12.08
C ARG A 92 -6.88 -16.62 -13.10
N THR A 93 -8.01 -17.32 -13.05
CA THR A 93 -9.15 -17.08 -13.96
C THR A 93 -9.71 -15.67 -13.81
N GLU A 94 -9.97 -15.20 -12.58
CA GLU A 94 -10.42 -13.83 -12.31
C GLU A 94 -9.43 -12.77 -12.82
N LYS A 95 -8.12 -13.03 -12.67
CA LYS A 95 -7.09 -12.13 -13.18
C LYS A 95 -7.13 -12.07 -14.71
N GLU A 96 -7.25 -13.20 -15.38
CA GLU A 96 -7.29 -13.30 -16.84
C GLU A 96 -8.55 -12.62 -17.40
N GLU A 97 -9.71 -12.83 -16.76
CA GLU A 97 -10.97 -12.17 -17.12
C GLU A 97 -10.86 -10.63 -17.01
N LYS A 98 -10.26 -10.12 -15.92
CA LYS A 98 -10.06 -8.66 -15.77
C LYS A 98 -9.03 -8.09 -16.75
N LEU A 99 -7.98 -8.83 -17.07
CA LEU A 99 -7.02 -8.42 -18.09
C LEU A 99 -7.66 -8.36 -19.47
N SER A 100 -8.48 -9.35 -19.81
CA SER A 100 -9.29 -9.40 -21.03
C SER A 100 -10.23 -8.19 -21.12
N GLN A 101 -10.93 -7.85 -20.04
CA GLN A 101 -11.80 -6.67 -19.99
C GLN A 101 -11.01 -5.36 -20.15
N ALA A 102 -9.86 -5.22 -19.49
CA ALA A 102 -9.01 -4.04 -19.61
C ALA A 102 -8.43 -3.88 -21.03
N TYR A 103 -8.09 -4.99 -21.68
CA TYR A 103 -7.64 -5.01 -23.07
C TYR A 103 -8.72 -4.45 -24.00
N ALA A 104 -9.96 -4.93 -23.89
CA ALA A 104 -11.08 -4.45 -24.72
C ALA A 104 -11.30 -2.94 -24.59
N ILE A 105 -11.24 -2.42 -23.35
CA ILE A 105 -11.33 -0.97 -23.09
C ILE A 105 -10.17 -0.22 -23.78
N SER A 106 -8.93 -0.74 -23.65
CA SER A 106 -7.76 -0.09 -24.25
C SER A 106 -7.74 -0.14 -25.78
N ALA A 107 -8.32 -1.16 -26.39
CA ALA A 107 -8.46 -1.31 -27.83
C ALA A 107 -9.59 -0.42 -28.41
N GLY A 108 -10.36 0.28 -27.57
CA GLY A 108 -11.47 1.14 -27.99
C GLY A 108 -12.69 0.36 -28.47
N VAL A 109 -12.95 -0.82 -27.88
CA VAL A 109 -14.15 -1.62 -28.16
C VAL A 109 -15.41 -0.95 -27.59
N SER A 110 -16.51 -0.95 -28.35
CA SER A 110 -17.80 -0.39 -27.93
C SER A 110 -18.39 -1.11 -26.70
N LEU A 111 -19.28 -0.44 -25.97
CA LEU A 111 -19.95 -1.04 -24.81
C LEU A 111 -20.78 -2.28 -25.21
N GLU A 112 -21.41 -2.24 -26.38
CA GLU A 112 -22.15 -3.36 -26.99
C GLU A 112 -21.23 -4.58 -27.20
N GLY A 113 -20.06 -4.38 -27.81
CA GLY A 113 -19.08 -5.46 -27.99
C GLY A 113 -18.59 -6.05 -26.67
N GLN A 114 -18.38 -5.21 -25.65
CA GLN A 114 -17.99 -5.67 -24.32
C GLN A 114 -19.09 -6.52 -23.65
N GLN A 115 -20.36 -6.13 -23.79
CA GLN A 115 -21.50 -6.89 -23.27
C GLN A 115 -21.71 -8.21 -24.01
N LEU A 116 -21.55 -8.20 -25.34
CA LEU A 116 -21.63 -9.40 -26.17
C LEU A 116 -20.55 -10.41 -25.76
N PHE A 117 -19.29 -9.97 -25.62
CA PHE A 117 -18.21 -10.83 -25.15
C PHE A 117 -18.50 -11.44 -23.78
N GLN A 118 -18.96 -10.64 -22.81
CA GLN A 118 -19.29 -11.14 -21.47
C GLN A 118 -20.41 -12.18 -21.49
N THR A 119 -21.39 -12.01 -22.38
CA THR A 119 -22.53 -12.92 -22.51
C THR A 119 -22.11 -14.23 -23.15
N ILE A 120 -21.31 -14.17 -24.22
CA ILE A 120 -20.72 -15.35 -24.87
C ILE A 120 -19.78 -16.07 -23.90
N HIS A 121 -18.91 -15.35 -23.17
CA HIS A 121 -17.94 -15.95 -22.24
C HIS A 121 -18.60 -16.70 -21.07
N LYS A 122 -19.83 -16.33 -20.69
CA LYS A 122 -20.61 -17.07 -19.68
C LYS A 122 -21.08 -18.44 -20.17
N THR A 123 -21.36 -18.59 -21.46
CA THR A 123 -21.85 -19.85 -22.05
C THR A 123 -20.70 -20.66 -22.67
N ILE A 124 -19.72 -19.98 -23.28
CA ILE A 124 -18.57 -20.57 -23.98
C ILE A 124 -17.29 -19.95 -23.42
N LYS A 125 -16.53 -20.73 -22.65
CA LYS A 125 -15.29 -20.24 -22.01
C LYS A 125 -14.14 -20.00 -22.99
N ASP A 126 -14.14 -20.66 -24.14
CA ASP A 126 -13.11 -20.47 -25.16
C ASP A 126 -13.47 -19.32 -26.10
N CYS A 127 -13.38 -18.11 -25.56
CA CYS A 127 -13.71 -16.86 -26.22
C CYS A 127 -12.63 -15.82 -25.90
N LYS A 128 -11.98 -15.28 -26.93
CA LYS A 128 -10.81 -14.40 -26.80
C LYS A 128 -10.98 -13.13 -27.63
N TRP A 129 -10.33 -12.06 -27.20
CA TRP A 129 -10.20 -10.86 -28.02
C TRP A 129 -9.05 -11.01 -29.00
N GLN A 130 -9.30 -10.66 -30.25
CA GLN A 130 -8.26 -10.47 -31.27
C GLN A 130 -8.39 -9.04 -31.80
N GLU A 131 -7.56 -8.13 -31.29
CA GLU A 131 -7.72 -6.69 -31.51
C GLU A 131 -9.09 -6.19 -31.05
N LYS A 132 -9.96 -5.84 -32.00
CA LYS A 132 -11.36 -5.46 -31.75
C LYS A 132 -12.34 -6.61 -31.98
N ASN A 133 -11.90 -7.75 -32.51
CA ASN A 133 -12.78 -8.86 -32.85
C ASN A 133 -12.94 -9.82 -31.68
N ILE A 134 -14.11 -10.45 -31.59
CA ILE A 134 -14.37 -11.56 -30.66
C ILE A 134 -14.15 -12.87 -31.43
N VAL A 135 -13.24 -13.71 -30.96
CA VAL A 135 -12.96 -15.02 -31.54
C VAL A 135 -13.48 -16.10 -30.58
N VAL A 136 -14.42 -16.90 -31.05
CA VAL A 136 -15.07 -17.98 -30.30
C VAL A 136 -14.60 -19.31 -30.89
N MET A 137 -13.99 -20.15 -30.05
CA MET A 137 -13.48 -21.49 -30.41
C MET A 137 -12.54 -21.52 -31.62
N GLU A 138 -11.88 -20.40 -31.95
CA GLU A 138 -11.06 -20.24 -33.18
C GLU A 138 -11.80 -20.51 -34.51
N GLU A 139 -13.12 -20.70 -34.46
CA GLU A 139 -13.98 -21.06 -35.60
C GLU A 139 -14.90 -19.92 -36.01
N VAL A 140 -15.26 -19.05 -35.07
CA VAL A 140 -16.19 -17.92 -35.29
C VAL A 140 -15.52 -16.62 -34.89
N VAL A 141 -15.54 -15.65 -35.79
CA VAL A 141 -15.01 -14.30 -35.63
C VAL A 141 -16.17 -13.31 -35.74
N ILE A 142 -16.32 -12.47 -34.72
CA ILE A 142 -17.30 -11.39 -34.67
C ILE A 142 -16.54 -10.07 -34.75
N ALA A 143 -16.73 -9.33 -35.84
CA ALA A 143 -16.11 -8.03 -36.04
C ALA A 143 -17.06 -6.87 -35.65
N PRO A 144 -16.55 -5.69 -35.27
CA PRO A 144 -17.36 -4.47 -35.17
C PRO A 144 -18.17 -4.23 -36.46
N PRO A 145 -19.43 -3.77 -36.41
CA PRO A 145 -20.21 -3.28 -35.26
C PRO A 145 -20.85 -4.36 -34.36
N TYR A 146 -20.37 -5.61 -34.39
CA TYR A 146 -20.82 -6.73 -33.52
C TYR A 146 -22.25 -7.19 -33.74
N GLN A 147 -22.79 -6.97 -34.94
CA GLN A 147 -24.13 -7.41 -35.30
C GLN A 147 -24.12 -8.87 -35.80
N VAL A 148 -25.31 -9.48 -35.86
CA VAL A 148 -25.52 -10.86 -36.37
C VAL A 148 -24.87 -11.08 -37.74
N GLU A 149 -24.90 -10.05 -38.60
CA GLU A 149 -24.32 -10.06 -39.96
C GLU A 149 -22.78 -10.09 -39.96
N ASN A 150 -22.15 -9.59 -38.90
CA ASN A 150 -20.69 -9.52 -38.77
C ASN A 150 -20.07 -10.78 -38.16
N CYS A 151 -20.90 -11.78 -37.80
CA CYS A 151 -20.46 -13.10 -37.35
C CYS A 151 -20.05 -13.98 -38.54
N LYS A 152 -18.74 -14.18 -38.72
CA LYS A 152 -18.15 -15.02 -39.77
C LYS A 152 -17.50 -16.26 -39.17
N GLY A 153 -17.70 -17.43 -39.77
CA GLY A 153 -17.10 -18.66 -39.27
C GLY A 153 -17.54 -19.87 -40.08
N LYS A 154 -17.05 -21.06 -39.70
CA LYS A 154 -17.52 -22.31 -40.28
C LYS A 154 -19.00 -22.54 -39.91
N GLU A 155 -19.80 -22.95 -40.89
CA GLU A 155 -21.19 -23.39 -40.68
C GLU A 155 -21.20 -24.53 -39.64
N GLY A 156 -21.84 -24.30 -38.50
CA GLY A 156 -21.81 -25.23 -37.37
C GLY A 156 -22.61 -24.75 -36.16
N SER A 157 -22.68 -25.60 -35.13
CA SER A 157 -23.41 -25.32 -33.88
C SER A 157 -22.91 -24.06 -33.14
N ALA A 158 -21.59 -23.81 -33.19
CA ALA A 158 -20.99 -22.64 -32.57
C ALA A 158 -21.49 -21.32 -33.21
N LEU A 159 -21.52 -21.27 -34.54
CA LEU A 159 -21.95 -20.08 -35.27
C LEU A 159 -23.45 -19.79 -35.09
N SER A 160 -24.30 -20.82 -35.07
CA SER A 160 -25.73 -20.66 -34.80
C SER A 160 -26.00 -20.21 -33.36
N HIS A 161 -25.25 -20.73 -32.38
CA HIS A 161 -25.35 -20.29 -30.98
C HIS A 161 -24.91 -18.82 -30.81
N VAL A 162 -23.78 -18.43 -31.41
CA VAL A 162 -23.27 -17.05 -31.36
C VAL A 162 -24.24 -16.08 -32.03
N ARG A 163 -24.79 -16.42 -33.21
CA ARG A 163 -25.81 -15.58 -33.88
C ARG A 163 -27.05 -15.40 -33.01
N LYS A 164 -27.52 -16.46 -32.34
CA LYS A 164 -28.66 -16.38 -31.43
C LYS A 164 -28.41 -15.46 -30.23
N ILE A 165 -27.21 -15.50 -29.65
CA ILE A 165 -26.83 -14.58 -28.55
C ILE A 165 -26.77 -13.14 -29.05
N THR A 166 -26.17 -12.92 -30.23
CA THR A 166 -26.01 -11.60 -30.84
C THR A 166 -27.37 -10.97 -31.16
N ASP A 167 -28.29 -11.75 -31.73
CA ASP A 167 -29.66 -11.31 -32.07
C ASP A 167 -30.48 -10.89 -30.83
N VAL A 168 -30.30 -11.60 -29.71
CA VAL A 168 -30.96 -11.25 -28.44
C VAL A 168 -30.43 -9.94 -27.84
N LEU A 169 -29.17 -9.60 -28.10
CA LEU A 169 -28.52 -8.38 -27.62
C LEU A 169 -28.74 -7.18 -28.55
N ASP A 170 -28.85 -7.40 -29.87
CA ASP A 170 -29.17 -6.39 -30.87
C ASP A 170 -30.65 -5.96 -30.85
N ALA A 171 -31.53 -6.76 -30.24
CA ALA A 171 -32.93 -6.39 -30.06
C ALA A 171 -33.04 -5.12 -29.19
N PRO A 172 -33.73 -4.06 -29.66
CA PRO A 172 -33.96 -2.87 -28.85
C PRO A 172 -34.66 -3.26 -27.54
N PRO A 173 -34.38 -2.58 -26.41
CA PRO A 173 -35.00 -2.92 -25.14
C PRO A 173 -36.52 -2.79 -25.30
N LEU A 174 -37.20 -3.93 -25.38
CA LEU A 174 -38.64 -3.98 -25.34
C LEU A 174 -39.06 -3.49 -23.96
N THR A 175 -39.62 -2.27 -23.94
CA THR A 175 -40.44 -1.78 -22.84
C THR A 175 -41.47 -2.86 -22.53
N SER A 176 -41.32 -3.50 -21.37
CA SER A 176 -42.26 -4.43 -20.75
C SER A 176 -42.85 -5.51 -21.67
N ARG A 177 -42.23 -6.70 -21.71
CA ARG A 177 -42.92 -7.93 -22.11
C ARG A 177 -42.82 -8.98 -21.02
N ASN A 178 -43.83 -8.99 -20.15
CA ASN A 178 -44.30 -10.21 -19.52
C ASN A 178 -44.71 -11.20 -20.61
N HIS A 179 -43.94 -12.27 -20.79
CA HIS A 179 -44.36 -13.55 -21.37
C HIS A 179 -43.45 -14.59 -20.72
N VAL A 180 -43.89 -15.30 -19.67
CA VAL A 180 -44.79 -16.47 -19.74
C VAL A 180 -44.38 -17.40 -20.89
N LEU A 181 -43.62 -18.44 -20.50
CA LEU A 181 -43.40 -19.64 -21.30
C LEU A 181 -44.75 -20.41 -21.43
N PRO A 182 -45.19 -20.81 -22.62
CA PRO A 182 -46.22 -21.84 -22.78
C PRO A 182 -45.52 -23.21 -22.81
N GLY A 183 -45.98 -24.30 -22.20
CA GLY A 183 -47.09 -24.57 -21.31
C GLY A 183 -47.07 -26.08 -21.04
N VAL A 184 -47.41 -26.52 -19.84
CA VAL A 184 -48.03 -27.84 -19.59
C VAL A 184 -49.07 -27.62 -18.50
N GLY A 185 -50.33 -27.82 -18.86
CA GLY A 185 -51.48 -27.41 -18.07
C GLY A 185 -51.80 -28.29 -16.86
N ARG A 186 -52.59 -27.73 -15.95
CA ARG A 186 -53.95 -28.18 -15.63
C ARG A 186 -54.60 -27.23 -14.64
N ASP A 187 -55.84 -26.86 -14.98
CA ASP A 187 -57.01 -26.70 -14.13
C ASP A 187 -56.83 -26.02 -12.77
N TRP A 188 -57.53 -24.89 -12.55
CA TRP A 188 -58.74 -24.81 -11.73
C TRP A 188 -59.31 -23.40 -11.87
N ALA A 189 -60.54 -23.32 -12.40
CA ALA A 189 -61.38 -22.14 -12.34
C ALA A 189 -62.20 -22.14 -11.04
N GLN A 190 -62.62 -20.93 -10.63
CA GLN A 190 -63.81 -20.56 -9.84
C GLN A 190 -63.56 -19.86 -8.48
N PHE A 191 -64.13 -18.64 -8.42
CA PHE A 191 -64.40 -17.70 -7.32
C PHE A 191 -65.18 -18.32 -6.12
N PRO A 192 -65.55 -17.62 -5.01
CA PRO A 192 -65.46 -16.17 -4.68
C PRO A 192 -65.02 -15.80 -3.23
N VAL A 193 -65.01 -14.49 -3.01
CA VAL A 193 -64.98 -13.68 -1.78
C VAL A 193 -65.82 -14.20 -0.60
N GLY A 194 -65.23 -14.12 0.61
CA GLY A 194 -65.89 -13.69 1.85
C GLY A 194 -66.16 -14.75 2.93
N ARG A 195 -65.43 -14.69 4.07
CA ARG A 195 -65.98 -14.48 5.44
C ARG A 195 -64.93 -14.70 6.54
N GLU A 196 -65.04 -13.80 7.52
CA GLU A 196 -64.90 -13.97 8.98
C GLU A 196 -63.56 -14.43 9.61
N LYS A 197 -63.04 -13.50 10.43
CA LYS A 197 -62.13 -13.75 11.56
C LYS A 197 -62.88 -14.40 12.72
N PRO A 198 -62.20 -15.25 13.49
CA PRO A 198 -62.28 -15.22 14.96
C PRO A 198 -60.88 -14.99 15.56
N ALA A 199 -60.70 -13.97 16.39
CA ALA A 199 -60.88 -13.96 17.85
C ALA A 199 -59.57 -14.34 18.59
N VAL A 200 -58.97 -13.31 19.17
CA VAL A 200 -57.85 -13.29 20.11
C VAL A 200 -58.35 -13.73 21.50
N PRO A 201 -57.55 -14.42 22.32
CA PRO A 201 -57.66 -14.31 23.77
C PRO A 201 -56.61 -13.35 24.35
N GLU A 202 -57.13 -12.48 25.22
CA GLU A 202 -56.50 -11.56 26.17
C GLU A 202 -55.22 -12.11 26.82
N ALA A 203 -54.12 -11.34 26.83
CA ALA A 203 -53.79 -10.32 27.83
C ALA A 203 -53.68 -10.86 29.28
N CYS A 204 -52.44 -11.10 29.72
CA CYS A 204 -52.05 -11.03 31.13
C CYS A 204 -51.14 -9.81 31.33
N VAL A 205 -51.62 -8.88 32.15
CA VAL A 205 -50.99 -7.64 32.60
C VAL A 205 -49.92 -7.95 33.67
N PRO A 206 -48.89 -7.08 33.86
CA PRO A 206 -47.72 -7.37 34.68
C PRO A 206 -47.98 -7.24 36.18
N VAL A 207 -47.31 -8.09 36.98
CA VAL A 207 -47.25 -7.99 38.44
C VAL A 207 -46.10 -7.02 38.84
N PRO A 208 -46.31 -6.09 39.79
CA PRO A 208 -45.27 -5.17 40.26
C PRO A 208 -44.29 -5.86 41.26
N PRO A 209 -43.02 -5.43 41.35
CA PRO A 209 -42.08 -5.96 42.32
C PRO A 209 -42.16 -5.21 43.67
N SER A 210 -42.03 -5.96 44.77
CA SER A 210 -41.78 -5.45 46.13
C SER A 210 -40.61 -6.22 46.76
N PRO A 211 -40.06 -5.82 47.93
CA PRO A 211 -38.79 -5.08 48.05
C PRO A 211 -37.64 -5.91 48.69
N PHE A 212 -36.38 -5.59 48.29
CA PHE A 212 -35.09 -5.64 49.03
C PHE A 212 -34.69 -6.89 49.88
N PRO A 213 -33.39 -7.28 49.92
CA PRO A 213 -32.42 -6.57 50.77
C PRO A 213 -31.02 -6.35 50.14
N ALA A 214 -30.26 -5.53 50.86
CA ALA A 214 -29.03 -4.89 50.45
C ALA A 214 -27.76 -5.74 50.60
N ARG A 215 -26.80 -5.50 49.68
CA ARG A 215 -25.33 -5.42 49.85
C ARG A 215 -24.54 -6.72 50.17
N PRO A 216 -23.23 -6.81 49.79
CA PRO A 216 -22.21 -5.76 49.93
C PRO A 216 -21.47 -5.31 48.67
N ARG A 217 -21.02 -4.06 48.78
CA ARG A 217 -20.02 -3.38 47.94
C ARG A 217 -18.69 -4.14 48.01
N CYS A 218 -18.08 -4.41 46.85
CA CYS A 218 -16.63 -4.45 46.76
C CYS A 218 -16.16 -3.17 46.07
N SER A 219 -15.49 -2.31 46.85
CA SER A 219 -14.71 -1.21 46.32
C SER A 219 -13.39 -1.74 45.80
N LEU A 220 -13.05 -1.44 44.55
CA LEU A 220 -11.67 -1.16 44.19
C LEU A 220 -11.68 0.06 43.27
N ARG A 221 -11.60 1.20 43.96
CA ARG A 221 -11.27 2.51 43.43
C ARG A 221 -9.75 2.50 43.25
N SER A 222 -9.27 2.51 42.01
CA SER A 222 -8.00 3.15 41.68
C SER A 222 -8.35 4.41 40.89
N GLU A 223 -8.26 5.54 41.59
CA GLU A 223 -8.18 6.87 41.00
C GLU A 223 -6.95 6.93 40.10
N ILE A 224 -7.16 7.24 38.82
CA ILE A 224 -6.19 7.97 38.01
C ILE A 224 -6.94 9.19 37.51
N GLU A 225 -6.77 10.31 38.22
CA GLU A 225 -7.06 11.64 37.69
C GLU A 225 -6.18 11.86 36.45
N VAL A 226 -6.82 12.09 35.31
CA VAL A 226 -6.18 12.75 34.17
C VAL A 226 -6.97 14.03 33.92
N GLU A 227 -6.41 15.13 34.41
CA GLU A 227 -6.77 16.51 34.05
C GLU A 227 -6.94 16.69 32.53
N PRO A 228 -8.02 17.35 32.05
CA PRO A 228 -8.17 17.69 30.64
C PRO A 228 -7.40 18.98 30.32
N GLY A 229 -6.10 18.86 30.05
CA GLY A 229 -5.28 19.94 29.51
C GLY A 229 -5.66 20.31 28.07
N CYS A 230 -6.27 21.49 27.93
CA CYS A 230 -6.47 22.32 26.72
C CYS A 230 -5.79 21.83 25.43
N ARG A 231 -6.58 21.24 24.52
CA ARG A 231 -6.18 21.01 23.13
C ARG A 231 -6.37 22.31 22.36
N LEU A 232 -5.30 23.12 22.27
CA LEU A 232 -5.20 24.26 21.36
C LEU A 232 -5.57 23.79 19.94
N SER A 233 -6.71 24.27 19.47
CA SER A 233 -7.22 24.01 18.13
C SER A 233 -6.40 24.83 17.13
N PHE A 234 -5.44 24.20 16.47
CA PHE A 234 -4.90 24.72 15.22
C PHE A 234 -5.94 24.51 14.11
N PRO A 235 -6.22 25.53 13.28
CA PRO A 235 -7.24 25.42 12.24
C PRO A 235 -6.82 24.38 11.20
N LYS A 236 -7.51 23.23 11.19
CA LYS A 236 -7.48 22.30 10.05
C LYS A 236 -8.14 23.01 8.87
N MET A 237 -7.34 23.55 7.96
CA MET A 237 -7.83 23.90 6.63
C MET A 237 -8.40 22.63 5.99
N ALA A 238 -9.71 22.64 5.77
CA ALA A 238 -10.48 21.54 5.22
C ALA A 238 -10.15 21.32 3.73
N ALA A 239 -9.14 20.51 3.44
CA ALA A 239 -9.02 19.87 2.14
C ALA A 239 -9.97 18.66 2.12
N GLY A 240 -10.98 18.67 1.23
CA GLY A 240 -11.92 17.56 1.09
C GLY A 240 -11.22 16.20 0.95
N PRO A 241 -11.81 15.11 1.46
CA PRO A 241 -11.15 13.80 1.62
C PRO A 241 -10.51 13.25 0.33
N GLY A 242 -11.04 13.61 -0.84
CA GLY A 242 -10.44 13.26 -2.14
C GLY A 242 -9.19 14.06 -2.52
N ARG A 243 -9.07 15.33 -2.11
CA ARG A 243 -7.93 16.22 -2.46
C ARG A 243 -6.67 15.82 -1.70
N ARG A 244 -6.81 15.49 -0.40
CA ARG A 244 -5.68 15.02 0.42
C ARG A 244 -5.11 13.69 -0.08
N ARG A 245 -5.98 12.74 -0.46
CA ARG A 245 -5.54 11.45 -1.00
C ARG A 245 -4.80 11.61 -2.33
N ARG A 246 -5.32 12.46 -3.24
CA ARG A 246 -4.63 12.78 -4.50
C ARG A 246 -3.27 13.45 -4.26
N LEU A 247 -3.19 14.39 -3.31
CA LEU A 247 -1.93 15.05 -2.97
C LEU A 247 -0.88 14.04 -2.45
N LEU A 248 -1.26 13.13 -1.55
CA LEU A 248 -0.36 12.09 -1.04
C LEU A 248 0.10 11.14 -2.15
N GLN A 249 -0.78 10.79 -3.09
CA GLN A 249 -0.42 9.97 -4.26
C GLN A 249 0.59 10.69 -5.17
N LEU A 250 0.39 11.98 -5.41
CA LEU A 250 1.31 12.80 -6.21
C LEU A 250 2.68 12.92 -5.54
N LEU A 251 2.71 13.16 -4.22
CA LEU A 251 3.96 13.21 -3.44
C LEU A 251 4.70 11.87 -3.47
N MET A 252 3.98 10.76 -3.28
CA MET A 252 4.54 9.42 -3.37
C MET A 252 5.12 9.15 -4.76
N GLN A 253 4.40 9.50 -5.84
CA GLN A 253 4.88 9.39 -7.21
C GLN A 253 6.10 10.26 -7.46
N PHE A 254 6.13 11.47 -6.91
CA PHE A 254 7.27 12.37 -7.02
C PHE A 254 8.54 11.79 -6.36
N GLY A 255 8.46 11.35 -5.10
CA GLY A 255 9.60 10.72 -4.42
C GLY A 255 10.08 9.45 -5.13
N SER A 256 9.13 8.68 -5.64
CA SER A 256 9.32 7.50 -6.48
C SER A 256 10.09 7.81 -7.77
N VAL A 257 9.77 8.91 -8.46
CA VAL A 257 10.48 9.37 -9.67
C VAL A 257 11.88 9.89 -9.36
N LEU A 258 12.06 10.66 -8.27
CA LEU A 258 13.37 11.16 -7.86
C LEU A 258 14.35 10.00 -7.62
N LEU A 259 13.91 8.99 -6.87
CA LEU A 259 14.76 7.85 -6.51
C LEU A 259 15.11 6.99 -7.73
N THR A 260 14.19 6.76 -8.68
CA THR A 260 14.51 5.95 -9.87
C THR A 260 15.42 6.66 -10.86
N ARG A 261 15.46 7.99 -10.84
CA ARG A 261 16.33 8.80 -11.69
C ARG A 261 17.67 9.12 -11.03
N CYS A 262 17.81 8.91 -9.73
CA CYS A 262 19.05 9.12 -8.98
C CYS A 262 20.29 8.42 -9.61
N PRO A 263 20.22 7.18 -10.14
CA PRO A 263 21.39 6.55 -10.75
C PRO A 263 21.84 7.22 -12.05
N PHE A 264 20.93 7.83 -12.83
CA PHE A 264 21.32 8.61 -14.01
C PHE A 264 22.15 9.83 -13.62
N TRP A 265 21.69 10.56 -12.59
CA TRP A 265 22.42 11.71 -12.08
C TRP A 265 23.78 11.29 -11.50
N GLY A 266 23.81 10.21 -10.70
CA GLY A 266 25.05 9.67 -10.16
C GLY A 266 26.05 9.29 -11.25
N CYS A 267 25.59 8.62 -12.31
CA CYS A 267 26.41 8.25 -13.47
C CYS A 267 26.98 9.49 -14.19
N PHE A 268 26.14 10.50 -14.44
CA PHE A 268 26.55 11.76 -15.05
C PHE A 268 27.60 12.49 -14.20
N CYS A 269 27.35 12.67 -12.89
CA CYS A 269 28.31 13.32 -12.01
C CYS A 269 29.62 12.54 -11.89
N GLN A 270 29.56 11.21 -11.89
CA GLN A 270 30.75 10.36 -11.83
C GLN A 270 31.62 10.52 -13.10
N LEU A 271 31.00 10.55 -14.29
CA LEU A 271 31.71 10.86 -15.54
C LEU A 271 32.40 12.21 -15.50
N MET A 272 31.64 13.23 -15.10
CA MET A 272 32.16 14.59 -15.07
C MET A 272 33.25 14.77 -14.02
N LEU A 273 33.16 14.07 -12.88
CA LEU A 273 34.23 14.01 -11.89
C LEU A 273 35.51 13.37 -12.46
N TYR A 274 35.38 12.31 -13.24
CA TYR A 274 36.53 11.71 -13.90
C TYR A 274 37.10 12.59 -15.02
N ALA A 275 36.27 13.36 -15.73
CA ALA A 275 36.72 14.36 -16.69
C ALA A 275 37.54 15.47 -15.99
N GLU A 276 37.01 16.05 -14.90
CA GLU A 276 37.71 17.06 -14.08
C GLU A 276 39.07 16.53 -13.57
N ARG A 277 39.12 15.25 -13.17
CA ARG A 277 40.37 14.61 -12.75
C ARG A 277 41.33 14.29 -13.88
N ALA A 278 40.83 13.91 -15.05
CA ALA A 278 41.65 13.65 -16.22
C ALA A 278 42.39 14.92 -16.66
N ASP A 279 41.70 16.06 -16.65
CA ASP A 279 42.28 17.38 -16.92
C ASP A 279 43.38 17.73 -15.89
N ALA A 280 43.15 17.39 -14.62
CA ALA A 280 44.12 17.56 -13.54
C ALA A 280 45.20 16.46 -13.46
N ARG A 281 45.28 15.54 -14.44
CA ARG A 281 46.18 14.36 -14.48
C ARG A 281 46.10 13.47 -13.22
N ARG A 282 44.94 13.41 -12.57
CA ARG A 282 44.65 12.54 -11.42
C ARG A 282 44.04 11.22 -11.87
N LYS A 283 44.33 10.14 -11.14
CA LYS A 283 43.77 8.81 -11.41
C LYS A 283 42.30 8.71 -10.94
N PRO A 284 41.46 7.92 -11.62
CA PRO A 284 40.10 7.63 -11.16
C PRO A 284 40.10 6.79 -9.87
N ASP A 285 38.99 6.82 -9.13
CA ASP A 285 38.81 6.04 -7.89
C ASP A 285 38.79 4.53 -8.15
N ILE A 286 38.33 4.13 -9.33
CA ILE A 286 38.06 2.75 -9.73
C ILE A 286 38.94 2.43 -10.96
N PRO A 287 39.51 1.21 -11.05
CA PRO A 287 40.20 0.77 -12.25
C PRO A 287 39.29 0.91 -13.50
N VAL A 288 39.85 1.48 -14.57
CA VAL A 288 39.13 1.89 -15.79
C VAL A 288 38.21 0.79 -16.38
N PRO A 289 38.58 -0.51 -16.41
CA PRO A 289 37.66 -1.53 -16.91
C PRO A 289 36.38 -1.65 -16.09
N TYR A 290 36.48 -1.64 -14.75
CA TYR A 290 35.34 -1.77 -13.84
C TYR A 290 34.42 -0.56 -13.89
N LEU A 291 34.98 0.62 -14.14
CA LEU A 291 34.23 1.88 -14.27
C LEU A 291 33.18 1.82 -15.38
N TYR A 292 33.52 1.30 -16.57
CA TYR A 292 32.57 1.17 -17.67
C TYR A 292 31.46 0.16 -17.37
N PHE A 293 31.80 -0.97 -16.74
CA PHE A 293 30.81 -1.96 -16.30
C PHE A 293 29.85 -1.39 -15.25
N ASP A 294 30.38 -0.68 -14.25
CA ASP A 294 29.59 -0.04 -13.20
C ASP A 294 28.60 0.99 -13.77
N MET A 295 29.09 1.83 -14.67
CA MET A 295 28.27 2.81 -15.36
C MET A 295 27.19 2.18 -16.24
N GLY A 296 27.53 1.15 -17.00
CA GLY A 296 26.57 0.40 -17.81
C GLY A 296 25.47 -0.22 -16.95
N ALA A 297 25.86 -0.83 -15.82
CA ALA A 297 24.93 -1.40 -14.85
C ALA A 297 24.02 -0.33 -14.23
N ALA A 298 24.57 0.82 -13.84
CA ALA A 298 23.82 1.94 -13.28
C ALA A 298 22.76 2.47 -14.27
N VAL A 299 23.15 2.70 -15.53
CA VAL A 299 22.25 3.19 -16.60
C VAL A 299 21.17 2.17 -16.92
N LEU A 300 21.51 0.88 -17.01
CA LEU A 300 20.54 -0.20 -17.22
C LEU A 300 19.51 -0.25 -16.07
N CYS A 301 19.98 -0.26 -14.82
CA CYS A 301 19.09 -0.28 -13.67
C CYS A 301 18.17 0.95 -13.63
N ALA A 302 18.71 2.15 -13.86
CA ALA A 302 17.91 3.38 -13.89
C ALA A 302 16.88 3.40 -15.04
N SER A 303 17.25 2.90 -16.22
CA SER A 303 16.35 2.83 -17.38
C SER A 303 15.15 1.93 -17.10
N PHE A 304 15.39 0.68 -16.69
CA PHE A 304 14.30 -0.26 -16.40
C PHE A 304 13.44 0.18 -15.21
N MET A 305 14.04 0.80 -14.19
CA MET A 305 13.28 1.40 -13.08
C MET A 305 12.39 2.55 -13.55
N SER A 306 12.87 3.39 -14.46
CA SER A 306 12.15 4.56 -14.98
C SER A 306 11.00 4.17 -15.93
N PHE A 307 11.16 3.10 -16.70
CA PHE A 307 10.08 2.52 -17.53
C PHE A 307 9.11 1.64 -16.73
N GLY A 308 9.35 1.42 -15.44
CA GLY A 308 8.49 0.61 -14.58
C GLY A 308 8.55 -0.90 -14.84
N VAL A 309 9.51 -1.38 -15.65
CA VAL A 309 9.68 -2.81 -15.96
C VAL A 309 10.32 -3.50 -14.77
N LYS A 310 9.62 -4.46 -14.14
CA LYS A 310 10.12 -5.25 -12.99
C LYS A 310 10.83 -4.40 -11.92
N ARG A 311 10.28 -3.21 -11.63
CA ARG A 311 10.91 -2.14 -10.84
C ARG A 311 11.58 -2.62 -9.55
N ARG A 312 10.96 -3.54 -8.81
CA ARG A 312 11.50 -4.08 -7.55
C ARG A 312 12.85 -4.81 -7.72
N TRP A 313 13.02 -5.58 -8.80
CA TRP A 313 14.25 -6.31 -9.08
C TRP A 313 15.38 -5.38 -9.49
N PHE A 314 15.08 -4.39 -10.33
CA PHE A 314 16.09 -3.41 -10.76
C PHE A 314 16.45 -2.42 -9.64
N ALA A 315 15.55 -2.14 -8.69
CA ALA A 315 15.89 -1.41 -7.47
C ALA A 315 16.87 -2.20 -6.59
N LEU A 316 16.69 -3.52 -6.43
CA LEU A 316 17.68 -4.38 -5.78
C LEU A 316 19.02 -4.39 -6.55
N GLY A 317 18.95 -4.45 -7.88
CA GLY A 317 20.13 -4.38 -8.75
C GLY A 317 20.90 -3.07 -8.55
N ALA A 318 20.21 -1.93 -8.48
CA ALA A 318 20.84 -0.63 -8.22
C ALA A 318 21.47 -0.54 -6.82
N ALA A 319 20.80 -1.08 -5.80
CA ALA A 319 21.36 -1.17 -4.45
C ALA A 319 22.64 -2.00 -4.41
N LEU A 320 22.65 -3.15 -5.08
CA LEU A 320 23.82 -4.02 -5.20
C LEU A 320 24.94 -3.37 -6.00
N GLN A 321 24.62 -2.73 -7.13
CA GLN A 321 25.58 -2.01 -7.97
C GLN A 321 26.28 -0.90 -7.17
N LEU A 322 25.54 -0.07 -6.43
CA LEU A 322 26.13 0.97 -5.57
C LEU A 322 27.03 0.38 -4.47
N ALA A 323 26.63 -0.73 -3.85
CA ALA A 323 27.45 -1.40 -2.84
C ALA A 323 28.77 -1.90 -3.44
N VAL A 324 28.72 -2.55 -4.61
CA VAL A 324 29.91 -3.06 -5.31
C VAL A 324 30.81 -1.92 -5.78
N SER A 325 30.24 -0.85 -6.35
CA SER A 325 30.99 0.33 -6.80
C SER A 325 31.76 0.98 -5.65
N THR A 326 31.09 1.13 -4.49
CA THR A 326 31.69 1.72 -3.29
C THR A 326 32.80 0.84 -2.72
N TYR A 327 32.59 -0.48 -2.70
CA TYR A 327 33.61 -1.43 -2.26
C TYR A 327 34.82 -1.44 -3.21
N ALA A 328 34.60 -1.37 -4.52
CA ALA A 328 35.66 -1.28 -5.51
C ALA A 328 36.48 0.01 -5.35
N ALA A 329 35.82 1.15 -5.10
CA ALA A 329 36.49 2.42 -4.80
C ALA A 329 37.31 2.36 -3.51
N TYR A 330 36.80 1.67 -2.47
CA TYR A 330 37.52 1.49 -1.21
C TYR A 330 38.80 0.65 -1.37
N ILE A 331 38.73 -0.49 -2.09
CA ILE A 331 39.91 -1.33 -2.35
C ILE A 331 40.89 -0.66 -3.30
N GLY A 332 40.39 0.08 -4.28
CA GLY A 332 41.23 0.73 -5.29
C GLY A 332 42.26 1.67 -4.67
N GLY A 333 41.91 2.38 -3.60
CA GLY A 333 42.84 3.20 -2.83
C GLY A 333 43.57 4.30 -3.61
N TYR A 334 43.16 4.59 -4.85
CA TYR A 334 43.87 5.49 -5.77
C TYR A 334 43.71 6.97 -5.42
N VAL A 335 42.67 7.33 -4.66
CA VAL A 335 42.36 8.72 -4.29
C VAL A 335 42.17 8.80 -2.78
N HIS A 336 43.00 9.62 -2.13
CA HIS A 336 42.90 9.88 -0.70
C HIS A 336 42.01 11.09 -0.42
N TYR A 337 40.81 10.83 0.11
CA TYR A 337 39.94 11.86 0.66
C TYR A 337 40.26 12.13 2.13
N GLY A 338 39.98 13.35 2.61
CA GLY A 338 39.99 13.64 4.05
C GLY A 338 38.92 12.82 4.77
N ASP A 339 39.15 12.47 6.04
CA ASP A 339 38.27 11.55 6.77
C ASP A 339 36.86 12.10 6.97
N TRP A 340 36.70 13.41 7.18
CA TRP A 340 35.39 14.06 7.25
C TRP A 340 34.60 13.91 5.93
N LEU A 341 35.29 14.01 4.79
CA LEU A 341 34.68 13.89 3.46
C LEU A 341 34.30 12.43 3.16
N LYS A 342 35.12 11.46 3.58
CA LYS A 342 34.77 10.03 3.51
C LYS A 342 33.49 9.73 4.26
N VAL A 343 33.33 10.24 5.48
CA VAL A 343 32.10 10.05 6.27
C VAL A 343 30.89 10.63 5.55
N ARG A 344 31.01 11.83 4.94
CA ARG A 344 29.92 12.44 4.15
C ARG A 344 29.53 11.60 2.93
N MET A 345 30.52 11.09 2.19
CA MET A 345 30.31 10.25 1.00
C MET A 345 29.67 8.90 1.37
N TYR A 346 30.31 8.13 2.25
CA TYR A 346 29.84 6.77 2.59
C TYR A 346 28.48 6.76 3.29
N SER A 347 28.20 7.73 4.16
CA SER A 347 26.90 7.81 4.84
C SER A 347 25.74 8.03 3.86
N ARG A 348 25.92 8.86 2.82
CA ARG A 348 24.90 9.11 1.79
C ARG A 348 24.70 7.91 0.88
N ILE A 349 25.78 7.24 0.50
CA ILE A 349 25.71 6.00 -0.28
C ILE A 349 24.89 4.95 0.48
N ILE A 350 25.16 4.73 1.77
CA ILE A 350 24.38 3.80 2.62
C ILE A 350 22.90 4.20 2.64
N ALA A 351 22.60 5.49 2.80
CA ALA A 351 21.22 5.98 2.80
C ALA A 351 20.48 5.73 1.48
N ILE A 352 21.16 5.91 0.34
CA ILE A 352 20.58 5.66 -0.99
C ILE A 352 20.35 4.19 -1.24
N ILE A 353 21.31 3.33 -0.85
CA ILE A 353 21.11 1.88 -0.86
C ILE A 353 19.86 1.57 -0.04
N GLY A 354 19.70 2.18 1.14
CA GLY A 354 18.50 2.07 1.97
C GLY A 354 17.23 2.49 1.25
N GLY A 355 17.27 3.63 0.53
CA GLY A 355 16.18 4.10 -0.32
C GLY A 355 15.79 3.08 -1.40
N PHE A 356 16.76 2.49 -2.09
CA PHE A 356 16.51 1.45 -3.09
C PHE A 356 15.93 0.17 -2.48
N LEU A 357 16.34 -0.23 -1.27
CA LEU A 357 15.73 -1.34 -0.54
C LEU A 357 14.26 -1.04 -0.18
N VAL A 358 13.98 0.18 0.28
CA VAL A 358 12.60 0.64 0.53
C VAL A 358 11.77 0.56 -0.75
N LEU A 359 12.31 1.03 -1.87
CA LEU A 359 11.62 0.95 -3.16
C LEU A 359 11.41 -0.51 -3.62
N ALA A 360 12.42 -1.36 -3.45
CA ALA A 360 12.35 -2.78 -3.77
C ALA A 360 11.33 -3.55 -2.91
N SER A 361 11.04 -3.09 -1.69
CA SER A 361 9.97 -3.64 -0.84
C SER A 361 8.56 -3.43 -1.44
N GLY A 362 8.46 -2.61 -2.49
CA GLY A 362 7.22 -2.19 -3.14
C GLY A 362 6.60 -0.95 -2.52
N ALA A 363 7.32 -0.22 -1.66
CA ALA A 363 6.91 1.09 -1.19
C ALA A 363 6.92 2.07 -2.38
N GLY A 364 5.88 2.89 -2.55
CA GLY A 364 5.81 3.84 -3.67
C GLY A 364 5.17 3.32 -4.96
N GLU A 365 4.66 2.08 -5.01
CA GLU A 365 3.83 1.56 -6.11
C GLU A 365 2.34 1.82 -5.84
N LEU A 366 1.67 2.57 -6.72
CA LEU A 366 0.25 2.92 -6.57
C LEU A 366 -0.69 1.70 -6.75
N TYR A 367 -0.31 0.74 -7.61
CA TYR A 367 -1.03 -0.50 -7.86
C TYR A 367 -0.15 -1.70 -7.52
N ARG A 368 -0.33 -2.24 -6.31
CA ARG A 368 0.52 -3.31 -5.78
C ARG A 368 0.04 -4.69 -6.25
N GLN A 369 0.79 -5.35 -7.14
CA GLN A 369 0.46 -6.72 -7.58
C GLN A 369 0.98 -7.81 -6.62
N LYS A 370 2.03 -7.54 -5.85
CA LYS A 370 2.63 -8.46 -4.87
C LYS A 370 2.67 -7.85 -3.47
N PRO A 371 2.50 -8.66 -2.41
CA PRO A 371 2.59 -8.19 -1.03
C PRO A 371 3.96 -7.57 -0.73
N ARG A 372 3.99 -6.78 0.35
CA ARG A 372 5.17 -6.05 0.81
C ARG A 372 6.19 -7.00 1.46
N SER A 373 7.47 -6.83 1.11
CA SER A 373 8.54 -7.46 1.88
C SER A 373 8.86 -6.59 3.10
N ARG A 374 8.46 -7.03 4.29
CA ARG A 374 8.70 -6.30 5.55
C ARG A 374 10.17 -6.25 5.92
N SER A 375 10.93 -7.32 5.66
CA SER A 375 12.36 -7.38 5.95
C SER A 375 13.13 -6.33 5.16
N LEU A 376 12.86 -6.22 3.86
CA LEU A 376 13.59 -5.32 2.97
C LEU A 376 13.34 -3.84 3.26
N GLN A 377 12.08 -3.50 3.62
CA GLN A 377 11.77 -2.15 4.08
C GLN A 377 12.49 -1.85 5.41
N SER A 378 12.44 -2.77 6.37
CA SER A 378 13.10 -2.61 7.67
C SER A 378 14.60 -2.39 7.50
N THR A 379 15.27 -3.19 6.67
CA THR A 379 16.70 -2.98 6.34
C THR A 379 16.95 -1.59 5.73
N GLY A 380 16.08 -1.14 4.82
CA GLY A 380 16.21 0.20 4.24
C GLY A 380 16.00 1.34 5.25
N GLN A 381 15.10 1.17 6.22
CA GLN A 381 14.90 2.11 7.33
C GLN A 381 16.13 2.16 8.24
N VAL A 382 16.74 1.00 8.55
CA VAL A 382 17.97 0.93 9.34
C VAL A 382 19.10 1.70 8.66
N PHE A 383 19.27 1.58 7.35
CA PHE A 383 20.29 2.33 6.60
C PHE A 383 20.06 3.85 6.63
N LEU A 384 18.81 4.31 6.55
CA LEU A 384 18.47 5.72 6.78
C LEU A 384 18.78 6.15 8.22
N GLY A 385 18.54 5.30 9.21
CA GLY A 385 18.89 5.53 10.61
C GLY A 385 20.41 5.69 10.82
N ILE A 386 21.21 4.78 10.25
CA ILE A 386 22.68 4.84 10.29
C ILE A 386 23.19 6.14 9.66
N TYR A 387 22.63 6.54 8.51
CA TYR A 387 22.94 7.82 7.88
C TYR A 387 22.71 9.02 8.81
N LEU A 388 21.58 9.06 9.51
CA LEU A 388 21.29 10.15 10.44
C LEU A 388 22.24 10.19 11.63
N ILE A 389 22.68 9.02 12.13
CA ILE A 389 23.75 8.94 13.14
C ILE A 389 25.05 9.54 12.59
N CYS A 390 25.45 9.18 11.37
CA CYS A 390 26.64 9.73 10.74
C CYS A 390 26.54 11.25 10.57
N VAL A 391 25.38 11.78 10.17
CA VAL A 391 25.16 13.23 10.05
C VAL A 391 25.26 13.92 11.40
N ALA A 392 24.64 13.35 12.45
CA ALA A 392 24.73 13.87 13.81
C ALA A 392 26.18 13.86 14.33
N TYR A 393 26.92 12.79 14.06
CA TYR A 393 28.33 12.67 14.39
C TYR A 393 29.18 13.72 13.66
N SER A 394 29.01 13.86 12.35
CA SER A 394 29.70 14.86 11.54
C SER A 394 29.43 16.28 12.06
N LEU A 395 28.22 16.58 12.50
CA LEU A 395 27.88 17.92 13.02
C LEU A 395 28.75 18.33 14.22
N GLN A 396 29.16 17.37 15.07
CA GLN A 396 29.94 17.63 16.28
C GLN A 396 31.45 17.48 16.08
N HIS A 397 31.89 16.50 15.28
CA HIS A 397 33.31 16.19 15.11
C HIS A 397 33.97 16.87 13.89
N SER A 398 33.21 17.16 12.83
CA SER A 398 33.73 17.78 11.62
C SER A 398 33.65 19.30 11.73
N LYS A 399 34.81 19.95 11.78
CA LYS A 399 34.91 21.42 11.86
C LYS A 399 34.34 22.06 10.58
N GLU A 400 34.59 21.42 9.45
CA GLU A 400 34.16 21.81 8.11
C GLU A 400 32.62 21.85 8.01
N ASP A 401 31.96 20.80 8.51
CA ASP A 401 30.50 20.72 8.53
C ASP A 401 29.93 21.74 9.51
N ARG A 402 30.42 21.77 10.75
CA ARG A 402 29.93 22.72 11.76
C ARG A 402 29.98 24.17 11.28
N LEU A 403 31.05 24.58 10.61
CA LEU A 403 31.19 25.92 10.04
C LEU A 403 30.21 26.20 8.90
N ALA A 404 29.91 25.20 8.05
CA ALA A 404 28.91 25.37 7.00
C ALA A 404 27.52 25.67 7.59
N TYR A 405 27.16 24.95 8.66
CA TYR A 405 25.89 25.14 9.38
C TYR A 405 25.84 26.47 10.14
N LEU A 406 26.92 26.85 10.84
CA LEU A 406 26.99 28.12 11.59
C LEU A 406 26.81 29.36 10.70
N ASN A 407 27.38 29.33 9.49
CA ASN A 407 27.39 30.51 8.62
C ASN A 407 26.04 30.81 7.97
N HIS A 408 25.14 29.82 7.87
CA HIS A 408 23.89 29.95 7.10
C HIS A 408 22.63 29.79 7.96
N ILE A 409 22.71 29.12 9.11
CA ILE A 409 21.55 28.94 10.00
C ILE A 409 21.54 30.06 11.05
N PRO A 410 20.50 30.91 11.07
CA PRO A 410 20.35 31.90 12.13
C PRO A 410 20.08 31.19 13.46
N GLY A 411 20.87 31.50 14.50
CA GLY A 411 20.74 30.90 15.83
C GLY A 411 22.02 30.27 16.38
N GLY A 412 23.10 30.29 15.59
CA GLY A 412 24.45 29.96 16.06
C GLY A 412 24.54 28.56 16.68
N GLU A 413 25.27 28.45 17.79
CA GLU A 413 25.57 27.16 18.41
C GLU A 413 24.34 26.42 18.93
N LEU A 414 23.33 27.15 19.43
CA LEU A 414 22.11 26.56 19.99
C LEU A 414 21.34 25.81 18.90
N THR A 415 21.23 26.37 17.70
CA THR A 415 20.56 25.70 16.58
C THR A 415 21.28 24.43 16.13
N LEU A 416 22.61 24.38 16.21
CA LEU A 416 23.38 23.16 15.93
C LEU A 416 23.11 22.07 16.96
N GLN A 417 23.09 22.41 18.25
CA GLN A 417 22.80 21.43 19.30
C GLN A 417 21.36 20.89 19.19
N LEU A 418 20.39 21.75 18.87
CA LEU A 418 19.02 21.31 18.60
C LEU A 418 18.94 20.40 17.38
N LEU A 419 19.67 20.71 16.30
CA LEU A 419 19.71 19.89 15.10
C LEU A 419 20.38 18.53 15.36
N PHE A 420 21.44 18.49 16.17
CA PHE A 420 22.09 17.26 16.62
C PHE A 420 21.10 16.36 17.37
N ILE A 421 20.39 16.91 18.36
CA ILE A 421 19.36 16.17 19.11
C ILE A 421 18.25 15.69 18.16
N LEU A 422 17.80 16.53 17.24
CA LEU A 422 16.76 16.19 16.27
C LEU A 422 17.19 15.00 15.39
N TYR A 423 18.40 15.03 14.81
CA TYR A 423 18.91 13.90 14.03
C TYR A 423 19.06 12.63 14.87
N GLY A 424 19.48 12.74 16.13
CA GLY A 424 19.56 11.61 17.06
C GLY A 424 18.20 10.96 17.30
N ILE A 425 17.16 11.77 17.56
CA ILE A 425 15.79 11.28 17.76
C ILE A 425 15.25 10.64 16.47
N LEU A 426 15.47 11.26 15.31
CA LEU A 426 15.05 10.70 14.03
C LEU A 426 15.78 9.37 13.76
N ALA A 427 17.08 9.28 14.02
CA ALA A 427 17.84 8.05 13.87
C ALA A 427 17.27 6.92 14.73
N LEU A 428 16.97 7.19 16.00
CA LEU A 428 16.36 6.21 16.90
C LEU A 428 14.99 5.76 16.42
N ALA A 429 14.17 6.65 15.86
CA ALA A 429 12.88 6.31 15.28
C ALA A 429 13.01 5.34 14.08
N PHE A 430 13.97 5.61 13.19
CA PHE A 430 14.24 4.73 12.04
C PHE A 430 14.84 3.38 12.44
N LEU A 431 15.73 3.35 13.44
CA LEU A 431 16.38 2.11 13.92
C LEU A 431 15.42 1.23 14.75
N SER A 432 14.57 1.83 15.57
CA SER A 432 13.57 1.11 16.36
C SER A 432 12.36 0.67 15.55
N GLY A 433 12.13 1.28 14.38
CA GLY A 433 10.92 1.08 13.59
C GLY A 433 9.68 1.76 14.19
N TYR A 434 9.83 2.57 15.23
CA TYR A 434 8.73 3.26 15.89
C TYR A 434 8.53 4.66 15.30
N TYR A 435 7.28 5.05 15.04
CA TYR A 435 6.91 6.33 14.42
C TYR A 435 7.65 6.69 13.12
N VAL A 436 8.02 5.68 12.30
CA VAL A 436 8.81 5.91 11.06
C VAL A 436 8.14 6.88 10.09
N ALA A 437 6.82 6.84 9.93
CA ALA A 437 6.11 7.75 9.05
C ALA A 437 6.25 9.22 9.49
N LEU A 438 6.15 9.49 10.80
CA LEU A 438 6.33 10.83 11.36
C LEU A 438 7.79 11.28 11.22
N ALA A 439 8.75 10.41 11.53
CA ALA A 439 10.17 10.70 11.36
C ALA A 439 10.52 11.00 9.90
N ALA A 440 9.94 10.25 8.95
CA ALA A 440 10.10 10.48 7.53
C ALA A 440 9.45 11.79 7.05
N GLN A 441 8.31 12.20 7.62
CA GLN A 441 7.69 13.50 7.35
C GLN A 441 8.58 14.65 7.81
N ILE A 442 9.12 14.59 9.03
CA ILE A 442 10.05 15.58 9.56
C ILE A 442 11.30 15.64 8.67
N LEU A 443 11.87 14.48 8.33
CA LEU A 443 13.04 14.39 7.47
C LEU A 443 12.79 14.92 6.06
N ALA A 444 11.60 14.70 5.48
CA ALA A 444 11.21 15.23 4.18
C ALA A 444 11.07 16.76 4.17
N VAL A 445 10.73 17.37 5.30
CA VAL A 445 10.73 18.85 5.43
C VAL A 445 12.16 19.37 5.62
N LEU A 446 12.97 18.65 6.39
CA LEU A 446 14.32 19.06 6.76
C LEU A 446 15.33 18.95 5.60
N LEU A 447 15.30 17.87 4.82
CA LEU A 447 16.28 17.60 3.75
C LEU A 447 16.35 18.68 2.67
N PRO A 448 15.24 19.20 2.10
CA PRO A 448 15.31 20.28 1.13
C PRO A 448 16.00 21.54 1.65
N LEU A 449 15.79 21.89 2.93
CA LEU A 449 16.44 23.03 3.57
C LEU A 449 17.96 22.81 3.67
N ILE A 450 18.39 21.60 4.04
CA ILE A 450 19.81 21.25 4.09
C ILE A 450 20.45 21.26 2.70
N ILE A 451 19.77 20.67 1.71
CA ILE A 451 20.26 20.61 0.33
C ILE A 451 20.47 22.02 -0.20
N LEU A 452 19.53 22.93 0.02
CA LEU A 452 19.57 24.29 -0.51
C LEU A 452 20.55 25.19 0.24
N LEU A 453 20.52 25.17 1.58
CA LEU A 453 21.28 26.11 2.40
C LEU A 453 22.71 25.64 2.71
N ILE A 454 22.91 24.33 2.87
CA ILE A 454 24.21 23.76 3.28
C ILE A 454 24.94 23.19 2.09
N ASP A 455 24.38 22.20 1.40
CA ASP A 455 25.07 21.55 0.28
C ASP A 455 25.12 22.45 -0.97
N GLY A 456 24.10 23.29 -1.17
CA GLY A 456 23.99 24.27 -2.25
C GLY A 456 24.99 25.42 -2.17
N ASN A 457 25.73 25.57 -1.07
CA ASN A 457 26.82 26.53 -0.97
C ASN A 457 28.10 26.01 -1.67
N ILE A 458 28.05 25.99 -2.99
CA ILE A 458 29.14 25.51 -3.85
C ILE A 458 30.42 26.33 -3.59
N ILE A 459 30.29 27.63 -3.31
CA ILE A 459 31.44 28.51 -3.06
C ILE A 459 32.21 28.03 -1.82
N TYR A 460 31.53 27.74 -0.72
CA TYR A 460 32.19 27.24 0.49
C TYR A 460 32.86 25.89 0.26
N TRP A 461 32.16 24.94 -0.35
CA TRP A 461 32.69 23.58 -0.54
C TRP A 461 33.82 23.53 -1.57
N HIS A 462 33.65 24.20 -2.71
CA HIS A 462 34.62 24.18 -3.79
C HIS A 462 35.78 25.15 -3.56
N ASN A 463 35.51 26.43 -3.27
CA ASN A 463 36.56 27.44 -3.19
C ASN A 463 37.28 27.41 -1.84
N THR A 464 36.53 27.29 -0.73
CA THR A 464 37.12 27.34 0.62
C THR A 464 37.68 26.00 1.07
N ARG A 465 36.95 24.90 0.83
CA ARG A 465 37.34 23.55 1.27
C ARG A 465 38.00 22.69 0.21
N ARG A 466 38.15 23.21 -1.02
CA ARG A 466 38.80 22.52 -2.16
C ARG A 466 38.21 21.14 -2.46
N VAL A 467 36.91 20.97 -2.24
CA VAL A 467 36.18 19.79 -2.71
C VAL A 467 36.00 19.92 -4.23
N GLU A 468 36.27 18.83 -4.97
CA GLU A 468 36.06 18.77 -6.41
C GLU A 468 34.60 19.10 -6.75
N PHE A 469 34.38 19.92 -7.78
CA PHE A 469 33.07 20.48 -8.06
C PHE A 469 32.04 19.36 -8.34
N TRP A 470 32.42 18.40 -9.17
CA TRP A 470 31.51 17.30 -9.54
C TRP A 470 31.30 16.31 -8.41
N ASN A 471 32.23 16.21 -7.45
CA ASN A 471 32.01 15.43 -6.23
C ASN A 471 30.94 16.10 -5.36
N GLN A 472 30.94 17.43 -5.25
CA GLN A 472 29.87 18.14 -4.53
C GLN A 472 28.52 17.99 -5.24
N MET A 473 28.49 18.08 -6.58
CA MET A 473 27.25 17.86 -7.35
C MET A 473 26.71 16.43 -7.20
N LYS A 474 27.60 15.44 -7.07
CA LYS A 474 27.25 14.06 -6.74
C LYS A 474 26.58 14.00 -5.35
N LEU A 475 27.21 14.57 -4.31
CA LEU A 475 26.68 14.59 -2.94
C LEU A 475 25.30 15.28 -2.84
N ILE A 476 25.08 16.35 -3.61
CA ILE A 476 23.77 17.04 -3.71
C ILE A 476 22.73 16.08 -4.30
N GLY A 477 23.04 15.45 -5.43
CA GLY A 477 22.14 14.50 -6.07
C GLY A 477 21.81 13.28 -5.21
N GLU A 478 22.80 12.82 -4.46
CA GLU A 478 22.64 11.76 -3.47
C GLU A 478 21.61 12.14 -2.40
N ASN A 479 21.70 13.36 -1.86
CA ASN A 479 20.72 13.88 -0.90
C ASN A 479 19.32 14.06 -1.50
N VAL A 480 19.21 14.43 -2.79
CA VAL A 480 17.92 14.45 -3.50
C VAL A 480 17.32 13.04 -3.60
N GLY A 481 18.14 12.02 -3.81
CA GLY A 481 17.72 10.61 -3.76
C GLY A 481 17.20 10.19 -2.38
N ILE A 482 17.93 10.55 -1.32
CA ILE A 482 17.55 10.28 0.08
C ILE A 482 16.22 10.99 0.42
N PHE A 483 16.05 12.23 -0.04
CA PHE A 483 14.79 12.95 0.08
C PHE A 483 13.64 12.21 -0.64
N GLY A 484 13.89 11.69 -1.84
CA GLY A 484 12.93 10.83 -2.54
C GLY A 484 12.50 9.62 -1.70
N ALA A 485 13.44 8.93 -1.05
CA ALA A 485 13.15 7.82 -0.15
C ALA A 485 12.37 8.23 1.11
N ALA A 486 12.71 9.38 1.70
CA ALA A 486 11.99 9.93 2.85
C ALA A 486 10.54 10.29 2.49
N VAL A 487 10.30 10.90 1.32
CA VAL A 487 8.95 11.21 0.83
C VAL A 487 8.11 9.94 0.63
N ILE A 488 8.72 8.87 0.09
CA ILE A 488 8.04 7.58 -0.05
C ILE A 488 7.62 7.08 1.34
N LEU A 489 8.53 7.02 2.32
CA LEU A 489 8.20 6.56 3.68
C LEU A 489 7.21 7.47 4.42
N ALA A 490 7.24 8.78 4.16
CA ALA A 490 6.36 9.77 4.77
C ALA A 490 4.89 9.65 4.30
N THR A 491 4.70 9.12 3.08
CA THR A 491 3.40 8.99 2.40
C THR A 491 2.87 7.56 2.38
N ASP A 492 3.70 6.60 2.80
CA ASP A 492 3.41 5.17 2.83
C ASP A 492 2.70 4.80 4.15
N GLY A 493 1.38 5.06 4.19
CA GLY A 493 0.50 4.83 5.34
C GLY A 493 -0.94 4.51 4.93
#